data_AF-G2DYN6-F1
#
_entry.id   AF-G2DYN6-F1
#
_cell.length_a   1.000
_cell.length_b   1.000
_cell.length_c   1.000
_cell.angle_alpha   90.00
_cell.angle_beta   90.00
_cell.angle_gamma   90.00
#
_symmetry.space_group_name_H-M   'P 1'
#
loop_
_entity.id
_entity.type
_entity.pdbx_description
1 polymer ?
#
loop_
_entity_poly.entity_id
_entity_poly.type
_entity_poly.pdbx_seq_one_letter_code
_entity_poly.pdbx_strand_id
1 'polypeptide(L)'
;MRWLWLISIGVTDVQFPVWTQDKYGCWIGPYRFECGRAGIRTVHEGLLALLDKGRIRFDAELPRPISREVMRDLRLDFMVKPEIGDFAAAVHCANRPDAFRIDEQTNEIPNPRASTLPLYCPKIEPLVTKAREIFADHAVSVLVLNTRRVENFGRESRDEPIASGPLVSRYLAERLGLNWLDSTGRIPEFFGSGIATWIDILVDHEAMEDPEAQGQVVARLNEGLRIWSGGGRDEPRILVTTSGGMPLLKPLIERVPATRFGHRSVELLDQPERGADAITSALSYAERVAERETLRFHCVEALRQGDYAGAYGLARRSSDHPWATEVRERLGSLLEFPGRAICLGGQPLAPFALHACQVEMRLCMGDIVGALLRLGPFIESAVWNLIASDARIQALGVSLDRANESLTGAIPNDHALFSRQTPLLEIPKKSLGSDPRYSVRNLTFEWPKWLVEPEGGQRSAALALIDVCVAYNREREGLNPRQYRNLLAHGSDQAIDVSKIGGCLQSSGLIASPGWRFGENFLGTDLIKALFAKLGADDLSVAMNGYLNDSLNRVIEG
;
A
#
# COMPACT_ATOMS: atom_id res chain seq x y z
N MET A 1 12.42 -7.19 19.90
CA MET A 1 11.01 -6.96 19.51
C MET A 1 10.38 -6.03 20.53
N ARG A 2 9.64 -5.01 20.07
CA ARG A 2 9.03 -3.99 20.94
C ARG A 2 7.58 -3.77 20.54
N TRP A 3 6.70 -3.67 21.53
CA TRP A 3 5.26 -3.48 21.35
C TRP A 3 4.83 -2.04 21.61
N LEU A 4 3.92 -1.55 20.76
CA LEU A 4 3.12 -0.36 21.02
C LEU A 4 1.65 -0.77 21.10
N TRP A 5 0.98 -0.41 22.17
CA TRP A 5 -0.48 -0.47 22.23
C TRP A 5 -1.07 0.90 21.92
N LEU A 6 -1.74 1.01 20.76
CA LEU A 6 -2.56 2.15 20.38
C LEU A 6 -4.00 1.89 20.80
N ILE A 7 -4.56 2.76 21.64
CA ILE A 7 -5.92 2.58 22.18
C ILE A 7 -6.74 3.85 22.07
N SER A 8 -7.94 3.74 21.50
CA SER A 8 -8.93 4.81 21.47
C SER A 8 -10.00 4.55 22.53
N ILE A 9 -10.40 5.59 23.27
CA ILE A 9 -11.31 5.46 24.40
C ILE A 9 -12.37 6.58 24.42
N GLY A 10 -13.43 6.40 25.20
CA GLY A 10 -14.45 7.43 25.51
C GLY A 10 -14.69 7.58 27.02
N VAL A 11 -15.49 8.57 27.46
CA VAL A 11 -15.66 8.83 28.91
C VAL A 11 -16.32 7.67 29.64
N THR A 12 -17.24 6.95 29.00
CA THR A 12 -17.98 5.81 29.60
C THR A 12 -17.11 4.63 30.01
N ASP A 13 -15.80 4.71 29.75
CA ASP A 13 -14.85 3.65 30.04
C ASP A 13 -14.35 3.71 31.48
N VAL A 14 -14.60 4.80 32.22
CA VAL A 14 -14.25 4.97 33.65
C VAL A 14 -15.52 5.00 34.52
N GLN A 15 -15.53 4.23 35.61
CA GLN A 15 -16.66 4.07 36.54
C GLN A 15 -16.18 4.17 38.00
N PHE A 16 -17.08 4.44 38.94
CA PHE A 16 -16.76 4.60 40.37
C PHE A 16 -17.74 3.82 41.27
N PRO A 17 -17.40 3.55 42.54
CA PRO A 17 -18.25 2.76 43.43
C PRO A 17 -19.39 3.59 44.01
N VAL A 18 -20.53 2.94 44.23
CA VAL A 18 -21.68 3.48 44.94
C VAL A 18 -22.26 2.41 45.86
N TRP A 19 -22.62 2.82 47.06
CA TRP A 19 -23.37 2.05 48.05
C TRP A 19 -24.82 2.55 48.10
N THR A 20 -25.77 1.63 48.27
CA THR A 20 -27.19 1.93 48.41
C THR A 20 -27.73 1.28 49.68
N GLN A 21 -28.84 1.77 50.19
CA GLN A 21 -29.55 1.09 51.28
C GLN A 21 -30.49 0.01 50.74
N ASP A 22 -30.55 -1.12 51.45
CA ASP A 22 -31.59 -2.12 51.25
C ASP A 22 -32.92 -1.69 51.91
N LYS A 23 -33.94 -2.56 51.82
CA LYS A 23 -35.27 -2.31 52.41
C LYS A 23 -35.27 -2.21 53.95
N TYR A 24 -34.17 -2.56 54.61
CA TYR A 24 -34.01 -2.50 56.07
C TYR A 24 -33.10 -1.33 56.50
N GLY A 25 -32.62 -0.51 55.56
CA GLY A 25 -31.71 0.61 55.83
C GLY A 25 -30.23 0.20 55.95
N CYS A 26 -29.90 -1.06 55.66
CA CYS A 26 -28.52 -1.54 55.67
C CYS A 26 -27.82 -1.14 54.36
N TRP A 27 -26.58 -0.65 54.47
CA TRP A 27 -25.77 -0.31 53.32
C TRP A 27 -25.27 -1.59 52.63
N ILE A 28 -25.52 -1.69 51.32
CA ILE A 28 -25.11 -2.79 50.45
C ILE A 28 -24.30 -2.25 49.26
N GLY A 29 -23.26 -2.98 48.88
CA GLY A 29 -22.29 -2.55 47.87
C GLY A 29 -20.91 -3.22 48.04
N PRO A 30 -19.88 -2.73 47.32
CA PRO A 30 -19.96 -1.64 46.33
C PRO A 30 -20.68 -2.10 45.04
N TYR A 31 -21.38 -1.17 44.38
CA TYR A 31 -21.86 -1.31 43.01
C TYR A 31 -21.10 -0.34 42.10
N ARG A 32 -20.88 -0.70 40.84
CA ARG A 32 -20.28 0.23 39.86
C ARG A 32 -21.36 1.11 39.23
N PHE A 33 -21.08 2.41 39.17
CA PHE A 33 -21.92 3.41 38.54
C PHE A 33 -21.26 3.98 37.28
N GLU A 34 -22.04 4.09 36.21
CA GLU A 34 -21.66 4.72 34.95
C GLU A 34 -22.34 6.08 34.86
N CYS A 35 -21.57 7.16 34.79
CA CYS A 35 -22.14 8.48 34.56
C CYS A 35 -22.72 8.53 33.13
N GLY A 36 -24.00 8.91 33.03
CA GLY A 36 -24.64 9.13 31.73
C GLY A 36 -23.99 10.27 30.94
N ARG A 37 -24.43 10.46 29.69
CA ARG A 37 -23.85 11.47 28.76
C ARG A 37 -24.04 12.93 29.19
N ALA A 38 -25.02 13.23 30.06
CA ALA A 38 -25.25 14.59 30.55
C ALA A 38 -24.30 14.93 31.71
N GLY A 39 -23.65 16.10 31.66
CA GLY A 39 -22.69 16.55 32.70
C GLY A 39 -21.33 15.85 32.66
N ILE A 40 -21.05 15.10 31.59
CA ILE A 40 -19.90 14.21 31.49
C ILE A 40 -18.55 14.95 31.49
N ARG A 41 -18.52 16.21 31.02
CA ARG A 41 -17.33 17.07 31.04
C ARG A 41 -16.96 17.48 32.45
N THR A 42 -17.91 18.00 33.23
CA THR A 42 -17.69 18.40 34.63
C THR A 42 -17.18 17.22 35.45
N VAL A 43 -17.72 16.03 35.20
CA VAL A 43 -17.24 14.80 35.82
C VAL A 43 -15.81 14.48 35.38
N HIS A 44 -15.53 14.51 34.09
CA HIS A 44 -14.20 14.25 33.56
C HIS A 44 -13.16 15.24 34.10
N GLU A 45 -13.41 16.55 34.05
CA GLU A 45 -12.52 17.59 34.58
C GLU A 45 -12.31 17.45 36.10
N GLY A 46 -13.36 17.10 36.84
CA GLY A 46 -13.25 16.80 38.27
C GLY A 46 -12.38 15.58 38.56
N LEU A 47 -12.51 14.51 37.77
CA LEU A 47 -11.64 13.34 37.86
C LEU A 47 -10.19 13.67 37.48
N LEU A 48 -9.95 14.50 36.47
CA LEU A 48 -8.59 14.97 36.14
C LEU A 48 -8.00 15.78 37.29
N ALA A 49 -8.76 16.68 37.90
CA ALA A 49 -8.31 17.44 39.06
C ALA A 49 -7.98 16.54 40.27
N LEU A 50 -8.69 15.42 40.45
CA LEU A 50 -8.33 14.41 41.45
C LEU A 50 -7.07 13.63 41.05
N LEU A 51 -6.90 13.32 39.77
CA LEU A 51 -5.70 12.64 39.25
C LEU A 51 -4.44 13.45 39.55
N ASP A 52 -4.46 14.75 39.23
CA ASP A 52 -3.34 15.68 39.44
C ASP A 52 -2.96 15.80 40.93
N LYS A 53 -3.94 15.62 41.82
CA LYS A 53 -3.74 15.63 43.27
C LYS A 53 -3.34 14.26 43.85
N GLY A 54 -3.18 13.23 43.02
CA GLY A 54 -2.88 11.87 43.48
C GLY A 54 -4.02 11.24 44.29
N ARG A 55 -5.27 11.64 44.03
CA ARG A 55 -6.47 11.23 44.79
C ARG A 55 -7.33 10.20 44.08
N ILE A 56 -6.75 9.47 43.15
CA ILE A 56 -7.39 8.36 42.45
C ILE A 56 -6.62 7.09 42.75
N ARG A 57 -7.35 5.98 42.94
CA ARG A 57 -6.79 4.64 42.95
C ARG A 57 -7.59 3.74 42.02
N PHE A 58 -6.93 2.77 41.40
CA PHE A 58 -7.56 1.82 40.49
C PHE A 58 -7.67 0.43 41.11
N ASP A 59 -8.85 0.08 41.59
CA ASP A 59 -9.10 -1.19 42.27
C ASP A 59 -9.20 -2.35 41.27
N ALA A 60 -8.70 -3.53 41.66
CA ALA A 60 -8.62 -4.71 40.79
C ALA A 60 -9.96 -5.46 40.64
N GLU A 61 -10.78 -5.47 41.69
CA GLU A 61 -12.04 -6.18 41.69
C GLU A 61 -13.16 -5.31 41.11
N LEU A 62 -13.78 -5.75 40.01
CA LEU A 62 -14.90 -5.05 39.37
C LEU A 62 -16.22 -5.35 40.10
N PRO A 63 -16.85 -4.36 40.75
CA PRO A 63 -18.12 -4.58 41.43
C PRO A 63 -19.27 -4.83 40.44
N ARG A 64 -20.40 -5.32 40.96
CA ARG A 64 -21.62 -5.53 40.16
C ARG A 64 -22.19 -4.20 39.66
N PRO A 65 -22.74 -4.12 38.44
CA PRO A 65 -23.37 -2.90 37.95
C PRO A 65 -24.63 -2.57 38.77
N ILE A 66 -24.81 -1.29 39.07
CA ILE A 66 -26.07 -0.78 39.64
C ILE A 66 -27.18 -0.78 38.56
N SER A 67 -28.45 -0.87 38.95
CA SER A 67 -29.56 -0.94 37.99
C SER A 67 -29.74 0.38 37.21
N ARG A 68 -30.17 0.29 35.95
CA ARG A 68 -30.37 1.46 35.08
C ARG A 68 -31.37 2.47 35.61
N GLU A 69 -32.38 2.02 36.33
CA GLU A 69 -33.40 2.88 36.93
C GLU A 69 -32.79 3.76 38.02
N VAL A 70 -31.93 3.18 38.85
CA VAL A 70 -31.20 3.89 39.91
C VAL A 70 -30.15 4.84 39.34
N MET A 71 -29.52 4.49 38.21
CA MET A 71 -28.50 5.35 37.58
C MET A 71 -29.02 6.71 37.11
N ARG A 72 -30.32 6.84 36.78
CA ARG A 72 -30.87 8.08 36.21
C ARG A 72 -30.89 9.26 37.19
N ASP A 73 -31.01 8.96 38.48
CA ASP A 73 -31.20 9.96 39.53
C ASP A 73 -29.89 10.30 40.25
N LEU A 74 -28.81 9.59 39.94
CA LEU A 74 -27.49 9.71 40.56
C LEU A 74 -26.56 10.62 39.78
N ARG A 75 -25.81 11.44 40.51
CA ARG A 75 -24.78 12.34 39.97
C ARG A 75 -23.53 12.28 40.83
N LEU A 76 -22.38 12.38 40.16
CA LEU A 76 -21.10 12.65 40.81
C LEU A 76 -20.80 14.13 40.67
N ASP A 77 -20.76 14.84 41.78
CA ASP A 77 -20.41 16.26 41.81
C ASP A 77 -19.05 16.45 42.48
N PHE A 78 -18.43 17.59 42.19
CA PHE A 78 -17.12 17.97 42.69
C PHE A 78 -17.21 19.33 43.36
N MET A 79 -16.77 19.42 44.61
CA MET A 79 -16.91 20.62 45.42
C MET A 79 -15.64 20.96 46.17
N VAL A 80 -15.38 22.27 46.28
CA VAL A 80 -14.34 22.78 47.18
C VAL A 80 -14.98 22.94 48.56
N LYS A 81 -14.50 22.18 49.53
CA LYS A 81 -14.86 22.29 50.95
C LYS A 81 -14.14 23.51 51.53
N PRO A 82 -14.85 24.62 51.79
CA PRO A 82 -14.21 25.87 52.23
C PRO A 82 -13.55 25.74 53.60
N GLU A 83 -14.11 24.87 54.45
CA GLU A 83 -13.70 24.65 55.84
C GLU A 83 -12.33 23.99 55.98
N ILE A 84 -11.96 23.16 54.99
CA ILE A 84 -10.66 22.45 54.95
C ILE A 84 -9.82 22.86 53.74
N GLY A 85 -10.29 23.83 52.94
CA GLY A 85 -9.65 24.28 51.70
C GLY A 85 -9.46 23.18 50.66
N ASP A 86 -10.29 22.13 50.70
CA ASP A 86 -10.00 20.87 50.02
C ASP A 86 -11.01 20.50 48.92
N PHE A 87 -10.59 19.71 47.93
CA PHE A 87 -11.44 19.29 46.81
C PHE A 87 -12.00 17.88 47.03
N ALA A 88 -13.32 17.75 47.06
CA ALA A 88 -14.03 16.51 47.32
C ALA A 88 -14.92 16.10 46.14
N ALA A 89 -14.97 14.79 45.86
CA ALA A 89 -15.99 14.16 45.04
C ALA A 89 -17.15 13.71 45.94
N ALA A 90 -18.38 13.96 45.53
CA ALA A 90 -19.60 13.69 46.29
C ALA A 90 -20.65 13.03 45.39
N VAL A 91 -21.34 12.00 45.89
CA VAL A 91 -22.49 11.42 45.17
C VAL A 91 -23.77 12.08 45.66
N HIS A 92 -24.58 12.55 44.72
CA HIS A 92 -25.87 13.17 44.99
C HIS A 92 -26.98 12.42 44.26
N CYS A 93 -28.14 12.30 44.91
CA CYS A 93 -29.35 11.75 44.32
C CYS A 93 -30.48 12.77 44.42
N ALA A 94 -31.03 13.18 43.27
CA ALA A 94 -31.99 14.28 43.18
C ALA A 94 -33.26 14.04 44.00
N ASN A 95 -33.70 12.78 44.09
CA ASN A 95 -34.96 12.40 44.74
C ASN A 95 -34.77 11.82 46.14
N ARG A 96 -33.54 11.48 46.54
CA ARG A 96 -33.23 10.85 47.83
C ARG A 96 -31.80 11.21 48.29
N PRO A 97 -31.59 12.39 48.89
CA PRO A 97 -30.26 12.93 49.21
C PRO A 97 -29.36 12.00 50.03
N ASP A 98 -29.95 11.17 50.90
CA ASP A 98 -29.21 10.27 51.81
C ASP A 98 -29.24 8.79 51.39
N ALA A 99 -29.74 8.46 50.19
CA ALA A 99 -29.88 7.06 49.78
C ALA A 99 -28.60 6.42 49.23
N PHE A 100 -27.57 7.23 48.94
CA PHE A 100 -26.37 6.77 48.25
C PHE A 100 -25.10 7.31 48.87
N ARG A 101 -24.04 6.50 48.81
CA ARG A 101 -22.71 6.88 49.29
C ARG A 101 -21.62 6.42 48.33
N ILE A 102 -20.51 7.15 48.27
CA ILE A 102 -19.33 6.76 47.48
C ILE A 102 -18.51 5.71 48.27
N ASP A 103 -18.45 5.87 49.58
CA ASP A 103 -17.79 4.95 50.52
C ASP A 103 -18.83 4.32 51.47
N GLU A 104 -18.50 3.21 52.13
CA GLU A 104 -19.41 2.52 53.07
C GLU A 104 -19.97 3.49 54.14
N GLN A 105 -19.21 4.52 54.50
CA GLN A 105 -19.52 5.38 55.64
C GLN A 105 -19.89 6.82 55.27
N THR A 106 -19.52 7.28 54.07
CA THR A 106 -19.71 8.68 53.67
C THR A 106 -20.04 8.80 52.19
N ASN A 107 -20.77 9.84 51.83
CA ASN A 107 -21.08 10.19 50.45
C ASN A 107 -19.95 10.95 49.73
N GLU A 108 -18.83 11.18 50.40
CA GLU A 108 -17.78 12.11 49.96
C GLU A 108 -16.37 11.55 50.16
N ILE A 109 -15.48 11.87 49.20
CA ILE A 109 -14.05 11.57 49.29
C ILE A 109 -13.27 12.85 48.90
N PRO A 110 -12.27 13.30 49.68
CA PRO A 110 -11.68 12.60 50.82
C PRO A 110 -12.53 12.70 52.10
N ASN A 111 -12.37 11.70 52.95
CA ASN A 111 -12.92 11.62 54.31
C ASN A 111 -11.86 11.00 55.26
N PRO A 112 -12.10 10.96 56.59
CA PRO A 112 -11.11 10.45 57.55
C PRO A 112 -10.65 8.99 57.34
N ARG A 113 -11.41 8.18 56.59
CA ARG A 113 -11.11 6.75 56.33
C ARG A 113 -10.62 6.47 54.92
N ALA A 114 -10.98 7.32 53.95
CA ALA A 114 -10.59 7.18 52.55
C ALA A 114 -10.17 8.54 51.97
N SER A 115 -8.91 8.65 51.55
CA SER A 115 -8.36 9.86 50.94
C SER A 115 -8.41 9.87 49.41
N THR A 116 -8.70 8.72 48.77
CA THR A 116 -8.65 8.52 47.32
C THR A 116 -9.95 7.94 46.78
N LEU A 117 -10.42 8.43 45.64
CA LEU A 117 -11.58 7.92 44.93
C LEU A 117 -11.21 6.63 44.17
N PRO A 118 -11.87 5.49 44.45
CA PRO A 118 -11.68 4.27 43.67
C PRO A 118 -12.32 4.42 42.28
N LEU A 119 -11.58 4.03 41.24
CA LEU A 119 -12.06 4.01 39.86
C LEU A 119 -11.88 2.63 39.23
N TYR A 120 -12.74 2.33 38.26
CA TYR A 120 -12.78 1.08 37.50
C TYR A 120 -12.77 1.38 36.00
N CYS A 121 -12.04 0.56 35.23
CA CYS A 121 -12.02 0.64 33.76
C CYS A 121 -12.59 -0.64 33.11
N PRO A 122 -13.88 -0.96 33.28
CA PRO A 122 -14.43 -2.28 32.96
C PRO A 122 -14.40 -2.66 31.47
N LYS A 123 -14.29 -1.68 30.55
CA LYS A 123 -14.10 -1.97 29.12
C LYS A 123 -12.66 -2.19 28.72
N ILE A 124 -11.72 -1.67 29.51
CA ILE A 124 -10.28 -1.78 29.27
C ILE A 124 -9.75 -3.05 29.94
N GLU A 125 -10.31 -3.46 31.08
CA GLU A 125 -9.81 -4.60 31.85
C GLU A 125 -9.76 -5.92 31.07
N PRO A 126 -10.79 -6.33 30.31
CA PRO A 126 -10.70 -7.55 29.48
C PRO A 126 -9.60 -7.45 28.41
N LEU A 127 -9.39 -6.26 27.87
CA LEU A 127 -8.36 -5.99 26.87
C LEU A 127 -6.96 -6.07 27.47
N VAL A 128 -6.76 -5.60 28.71
CA VAL A 128 -5.46 -5.66 29.41
C VAL A 128 -5.05 -7.11 29.63
N THR A 129 -5.97 -7.96 30.09
CA THR A 129 -5.70 -9.39 30.29
C THR A 129 -5.19 -10.02 29.00
N LYS A 130 -5.91 -9.81 27.89
CA LYS A 130 -5.51 -10.35 26.59
C LYS A 130 -4.21 -9.73 26.06
N ALA A 131 -4.03 -8.43 26.22
CA ALA A 131 -2.83 -7.73 25.77
C ALA A 131 -1.57 -8.24 26.48
N ARG A 132 -1.64 -8.55 27.79
CA ARG A 132 -0.53 -9.16 28.53
C ARG A 132 -0.12 -10.53 27.96
N GLU A 133 -1.08 -11.35 27.54
CA GLU A 133 -0.77 -12.64 26.89
C GLU A 133 0.02 -12.46 25.60
N ILE A 134 -0.30 -11.42 24.82
CA ILE A 134 0.37 -11.11 23.54
C ILE A 134 1.77 -10.54 23.79
N PHE A 135 1.88 -9.61 24.73
CA PHE A 135 3.14 -8.94 25.02
C PHE A 135 4.15 -9.89 25.67
N ALA A 136 3.67 -10.86 26.46
CA ALA A 136 4.52 -11.76 27.25
C ALA A 136 5.58 -10.95 28.03
N ASP A 137 6.86 -11.27 27.87
CA ASP A 137 7.99 -10.57 28.52
C ASP A 137 8.58 -9.45 27.66
N HIS A 138 7.96 -9.11 26.53
CA HIS A 138 8.49 -8.07 25.63
C HIS A 138 8.26 -6.67 26.17
N ALA A 139 9.11 -5.73 25.75
CA ALA A 139 9.00 -4.33 26.12
C ALA A 139 7.76 -3.68 25.47
N VAL A 140 6.92 -3.04 26.28
CA VAL A 140 5.65 -2.42 25.87
C VAL A 140 5.68 -0.91 26.06
N SER A 141 5.12 -0.18 25.11
CA SER A 141 4.69 1.21 25.25
C SER A 141 3.18 1.30 25.04
N VAL A 142 2.51 2.22 25.73
CA VAL A 142 1.07 2.47 25.57
C VAL A 142 0.84 3.93 25.18
N LEU A 143 0.08 4.14 24.11
CA LEU A 143 -0.38 5.46 23.69
C LEU A 143 -1.91 5.48 23.61
N VAL A 144 -2.51 6.24 24.52
CA VAL A 144 -3.96 6.45 24.58
C VAL A 144 -4.36 7.67 23.75
N LEU A 145 -5.35 7.51 22.88
CA LEU A 145 -5.86 8.56 22.01
C LEU A 145 -7.08 9.23 22.67
N ASN A 146 -6.93 10.51 22.99
CA ASN A 146 -7.89 11.34 23.70
C ASN A 146 -8.57 12.36 22.78
N THR A 147 -9.76 12.82 23.13
CA THR A 147 -10.47 13.92 22.48
C THR A 147 -10.67 15.04 23.50
N ARG A 148 -10.18 16.24 23.17
CA ARG A 148 -10.31 17.43 24.03
C ARG A 148 -10.97 18.56 23.25
N ARG A 149 -12.30 18.66 23.33
CA ARG A 149 -13.12 19.62 22.57
C ARG A 149 -13.77 20.67 23.46
N VAL A 150 -14.17 21.81 22.89
CA VAL A 150 -14.91 22.87 23.60
C VAL A 150 -16.43 22.56 23.70
N GLU A 151 -17.11 23.07 24.74
CA GLU A 151 -18.54 22.76 25.00
C GLU A 151 -19.52 23.29 23.93
N ASN A 152 -19.18 24.37 23.24
CA ASN A 152 -20.09 25.07 22.33
C ASN A 152 -20.10 24.50 20.90
N PHE A 153 -20.06 23.17 20.76
CA PHE A 153 -20.26 22.55 19.45
C PHE A 153 -21.74 22.46 19.09
N GLY A 154 -22.06 22.67 17.81
CA GLY A 154 -23.41 22.66 17.28
C GLY A 154 -24.17 21.34 17.47
N ARG A 155 -25.39 21.26 16.92
CA ARG A 155 -26.29 20.11 17.13
C ARG A 155 -25.72 18.75 16.72
N GLU A 156 -24.76 18.70 15.81
CA GLU A 156 -24.19 17.47 15.22
C GLU A 156 -23.21 16.72 16.16
N SER A 157 -22.68 17.37 17.21
CA SER A 157 -21.66 16.77 18.10
C SER A 157 -22.17 16.25 19.45
N ARG A 158 -23.50 16.15 19.65
CA ARG A 158 -24.09 15.64 20.92
C ARG A 158 -23.77 14.17 21.20
N ASP A 159 -23.41 13.40 20.19
CA ASP A 159 -23.17 11.96 20.28
C ASP A 159 -21.68 11.58 20.39
N GLU A 160 -20.78 12.54 20.27
CA GLU A 160 -19.34 12.31 20.32
C GLU A 160 -18.82 12.24 21.77
N PRO A 161 -18.10 11.18 22.17
CA PRO A 161 -17.62 11.06 23.54
C PRO A 161 -16.42 12.00 23.78
N ILE A 162 -16.44 12.74 24.90
CA ILE A 162 -15.20 13.20 25.54
C ILE A 162 -14.41 11.92 25.90
N ALA A 163 -13.08 11.94 25.90
CA ALA A 163 -12.31 10.75 26.23
C ALA A 163 -11.62 10.89 27.58
N SER A 164 -11.38 9.76 28.27
CA SER A 164 -10.71 9.73 29.57
C SER A 164 -9.22 9.38 29.46
N GLY A 165 -8.52 9.99 28.49
CA GLY A 165 -7.12 9.74 28.13
C GLY A 165 -6.15 9.61 29.30
N PRO A 166 -6.07 10.63 30.17
CA PRO A 166 -5.16 10.62 31.30
C PRO A 166 -5.46 9.49 32.30
N LEU A 167 -6.75 9.26 32.58
CA LEU A 167 -7.19 8.24 33.53
C LEU A 167 -6.89 6.82 33.04
N VAL A 168 -7.20 6.54 31.77
CA VAL A 168 -6.93 5.21 31.19
C VAL A 168 -5.44 4.98 30.97
N SER A 169 -4.67 6.00 30.55
CA SER A 169 -3.22 5.84 30.43
C SER A 169 -2.57 5.56 31.79
N ARG A 170 -3.04 6.22 32.87
CA ARG A 170 -2.63 5.93 34.24
C ARG A 170 -3.01 4.51 34.66
N TYR A 171 -4.26 4.11 34.40
CA TYR A 171 -4.74 2.76 34.66
C TYR A 171 -3.86 1.70 34.01
N LEU A 172 -3.58 1.86 32.71
CA LEU A 172 -2.74 0.95 31.94
C LEU A 172 -1.31 0.94 32.44
N ALA A 173 -0.77 2.09 32.88
CA ALA A 173 0.54 2.17 33.49
C ALA A 173 0.64 1.29 34.74
N GLU A 174 -0.33 1.42 35.66
CA GLU A 174 -0.38 0.66 36.90
C GLU A 174 -0.56 -0.83 36.67
N ARG A 175 -1.46 -1.20 35.73
CA ARG A 175 -1.69 -2.61 35.41
C ARG A 175 -0.49 -3.25 34.70
N LEU A 176 0.17 -2.55 33.79
CA LEU A 176 1.27 -3.12 33.01
C LEU A 176 2.65 -2.88 33.65
N GLY A 177 2.72 -2.24 34.81
CA GLY A 177 4.00 -1.92 35.47
C GLY A 177 4.85 -0.92 34.69
N LEU A 178 4.21 0.01 33.99
CA LEU A 178 4.87 1.02 33.15
C LEU A 178 4.99 2.35 33.90
N ASN A 179 5.96 3.16 33.50
CA ASN A 179 6.04 4.56 33.92
C ASN A 179 4.94 5.35 33.23
N TRP A 180 4.09 6.00 34.02
CA TRP A 180 3.10 6.93 33.49
C TRP A 180 3.76 8.27 33.19
N LEU A 181 3.65 8.72 31.93
CA LEU A 181 4.10 10.03 31.49
C LEU A 181 2.89 10.88 31.16
N ASP A 182 2.64 11.91 31.96
CA ASP A 182 1.63 12.92 31.64
C ASP A 182 2.14 13.82 30.51
N SER A 183 1.38 13.84 29.43
CA SER A 183 1.73 14.56 28.21
C SER A 183 1.03 15.91 28.10
N THR A 184 0.09 16.21 29.02
CA THR A 184 -0.80 17.38 28.94
C THR A 184 -1.58 17.47 27.61
N GLY A 185 -1.77 16.34 26.94
CA GLY A 185 -2.47 16.22 25.65
C GLY A 185 -1.58 16.42 24.43
N ARG A 186 -0.28 16.70 24.62
CA ARG A 186 0.68 16.93 23.53
C ARG A 186 1.47 15.67 23.24
N ILE A 187 2.07 15.59 22.06
CA ILE A 187 3.00 14.51 21.76
C ILE A 187 4.25 14.72 22.62
N PRO A 188 4.65 13.74 23.46
CA PRO A 188 5.82 13.89 24.31
C PRO A 188 7.12 13.91 23.49
N GLU A 189 8.12 14.66 23.94
CA GLU A 189 9.45 14.71 23.30
C GLU A 189 10.15 13.34 23.30
N PHE A 190 9.83 12.51 24.29
CA PHE A 190 10.33 11.15 24.43
C PHE A 190 9.19 10.17 24.71
N PHE A 191 9.12 9.08 23.93
CA PHE A 191 8.16 8.00 24.11
C PHE A 191 8.81 6.64 23.90
N GLY A 192 9.37 6.11 24.99
CA GLY A 192 10.17 4.87 25.02
C GLY A 192 9.40 3.62 25.47
N SER A 193 10.09 2.47 25.44
CA SER A 193 9.65 1.24 26.09
C SER A 193 9.41 1.48 27.58
N GLY A 194 8.42 0.80 28.16
CA GLY A 194 8.10 0.92 29.58
C GLY A 194 7.32 2.19 29.92
N ILE A 195 6.76 2.90 28.93
CA ILE A 195 6.00 4.15 29.14
C ILE A 195 4.56 3.98 28.69
N ALA A 196 3.63 4.46 29.52
CA ALA A 196 2.25 4.69 29.16
C ALA A 196 1.95 6.19 29.17
N THR A 197 1.38 6.69 28.08
CA THR A 197 1.04 8.11 27.91
C THR A 197 -0.26 8.26 27.11
N TRP A 198 -0.68 9.50 26.91
CA TRP A 198 -1.89 9.86 26.18
C TRP A 198 -1.62 11.06 25.26
N ILE A 199 -2.42 11.28 24.24
CA ILE A 199 -2.37 12.51 23.41
C ILE A 199 -3.78 12.94 23.02
N ASP A 200 -3.98 14.24 22.84
CA ASP A 200 -5.20 14.74 22.21
C ASP A 200 -5.10 14.52 20.70
N ILE A 201 -5.91 13.60 20.19
CA ILE A 201 -5.98 13.30 18.76
C ILE A 201 -6.93 14.25 18.03
N LEU A 202 -7.97 14.72 18.72
CA LEU A 202 -8.80 15.86 18.31
C LEU A 202 -8.70 16.96 19.37
N VAL A 203 -8.46 18.20 18.93
CA VAL A 203 -8.33 19.39 19.79
C VAL A 203 -9.34 20.46 19.45
N ASP A 204 -9.76 21.22 20.47
CA ASP A 204 -10.58 22.44 20.37
C ASP A 204 -11.84 22.26 19.52
N HIS A 205 -11.76 22.68 18.26
CA HIS A 205 -12.85 22.73 17.30
C HIS A 205 -12.79 21.67 16.19
N GLU A 206 -11.85 20.74 16.27
CA GLU A 206 -11.75 19.64 15.31
C GLU A 206 -12.94 18.68 15.47
N ALA A 207 -13.53 18.29 14.34
CA ALA A 207 -14.60 17.29 14.26
C ALA A 207 -14.09 16.06 13.50
N MET A 208 -14.52 14.85 13.89
CA MET A 208 -14.02 13.63 13.23
C MET A 208 -14.51 13.48 11.79
N GLU A 209 -15.56 14.20 11.40
CA GLU A 209 -16.11 14.28 10.04
C GLU A 209 -15.32 15.22 9.12
N ASP A 210 -14.56 16.16 9.69
CA ASP A 210 -13.84 17.18 8.94
C ASP A 210 -12.55 16.61 8.33
N PRO A 211 -12.38 16.64 6.98
CA PRO A 211 -11.17 16.17 6.32
C PRO A 211 -9.89 16.87 6.80
N GLU A 212 -9.95 18.15 7.15
CA GLU A 212 -8.77 18.88 7.64
C GLU A 212 -8.35 18.34 9.01
N ALA A 213 -9.30 18.19 9.93
CA ALA A 213 -9.08 17.56 11.23
C ALA A 213 -8.54 16.13 11.11
N GLN A 214 -9.08 15.32 10.19
CA GLN A 214 -8.54 13.98 9.90
C GLN A 214 -7.08 14.02 9.41
N GLY A 215 -6.72 15.02 8.61
CA GLY A 215 -5.33 15.28 8.23
C GLY A 215 -4.43 15.57 9.43
N GLN A 216 -4.90 16.37 10.38
CA GLN A 216 -4.17 16.66 11.62
C GLN A 216 -4.04 15.43 12.53
N VAL A 217 -5.08 14.60 12.63
CA VAL A 217 -5.05 13.30 13.31
C VAL A 217 -3.93 12.42 12.74
N VAL A 218 -3.84 12.31 11.41
CA VAL A 218 -2.80 11.55 10.73
C VAL A 218 -1.40 12.10 11.03
N ALA A 219 -1.24 13.43 11.05
CA ALA A 219 0.03 14.07 11.40
C ALA A 219 0.45 13.75 12.84
N ARG A 220 -0.48 13.86 13.81
CA ARG A 220 -0.21 13.58 15.23
C ARG A 220 0.15 12.12 15.47
N LEU A 221 -0.58 11.18 14.85
CA LEU A 221 -0.25 9.75 14.93
C LEU A 221 1.12 9.45 14.34
N ASN A 222 1.43 9.99 13.16
CA ASN A 222 2.73 9.77 12.53
C ASN A 222 3.89 10.28 13.39
N GLU A 223 3.72 11.43 14.01
CA GLU A 223 4.75 12.01 14.88
C GLU A 223 4.92 11.19 16.16
N GLY A 224 3.84 10.76 16.81
CA GLY A 224 3.91 9.85 17.97
C GLY A 224 4.60 8.52 17.63
N LEU A 225 4.29 7.94 16.47
CA LEU A 225 4.95 6.73 15.98
C LEU A 225 6.42 6.95 15.62
N ARG A 226 6.78 8.11 15.08
CA ARG A 226 8.17 8.49 14.78
C ARG A 226 8.99 8.53 16.07
N ILE A 227 8.49 9.25 17.08
CA ILE A 227 9.16 9.37 18.39
C ILE A 227 9.25 8.00 19.07
N TRP A 228 8.17 7.21 19.02
CA TRP A 228 8.17 5.85 19.58
C TRP A 228 9.24 4.95 18.95
N SER A 229 9.28 4.89 17.62
CA SER A 229 10.16 3.96 16.90
C SER A 229 11.65 4.28 17.04
N GLY A 230 12.00 5.55 17.30
CA GLY A 230 13.30 6.00 17.78
C GLY A 230 14.52 5.23 17.25
N GLY A 231 14.75 5.17 15.92
CA GLY A 231 15.97 4.68 15.26
C GLY A 231 16.51 3.28 15.62
N GLY A 232 15.84 2.52 16.49
CA GLY A 232 16.31 1.25 17.02
C GLY A 232 16.23 0.13 15.99
N ARG A 233 17.02 -0.94 16.20
CA ARG A 233 17.02 -2.14 15.35
C ARG A 233 15.93 -3.16 15.72
N ASP A 234 15.12 -2.88 16.73
CA ASP A 234 14.05 -3.79 17.17
C ASP A 234 12.90 -3.82 16.16
N GLU A 235 12.39 -5.03 15.89
CA GLU A 235 11.20 -5.21 15.06
C GLU A 235 9.97 -4.60 15.76
N PRO A 236 9.30 -3.61 15.14
CA PRO A 236 8.14 -2.94 15.72
C PRO A 236 6.89 -3.82 15.58
N ARG A 237 6.16 -4.01 16.68
CA ARG A 237 4.83 -4.63 16.71
C ARG A 237 3.85 -3.65 17.32
N ILE A 238 2.67 -3.54 16.72
CA ILE A 238 1.65 -2.57 17.11
C ILE A 238 0.34 -3.30 17.32
N LEU A 239 -0.23 -3.14 18.51
CA LEU A 239 -1.56 -3.61 18.85
C LEU A 239 -2.52 -2.44 18.81
N VAL A 240 -3.56 -2.51 17.99
CA VAL A 240 -4.57 -1.46 17.84
C VAL A 240 -5.89 -1.95 18.42
N THR A 241 -6.44 -1.25 19.39
CA THR A 241 -7.78 -1.57 19.91
C THR A 241 -8.87 -1.09 18.96
N THR A 242 -9.76 -2.01 18.56
CA THR A 242 -10.90 -1.71 17.68
C THR A 242 -12.23 -1.60 18.41
N SER A 243 -12.32 -2.08 19.66
CA SER A 243 -13.50 -1.93 20.52
C SER A 243 -13.60 -0.51 21.13
N GLY A 244 -14.80 0.07 21.15
CA GLY A 244 -15.02 1.43 21.69
C GLY A 244 -14.47 2.55 20.79
N GLY A 245 -14.26 3.75 21.34
CA GLY A 245 -13.61 4.87 20.65
C GLY A 245 -14.45 5.59 19.58
N MET A 246 -13.75 6.23 18.63
CA MET A 246 -14.30 7.14 17.60
C MET A 246 -14.47 6.42 16.26
N PRO A 247 -15.70 6.01 15.84
CA PRO A 247 -15.89 5.15 14.67
C PRO A 247 -15.25 5.67 13.37
N LEU A 248 -15.36 6.97 13.09
CA LEU A 248 -14.83 7.57 11.86
C LEU A 248 -13.29 7.61 11.82
N LEU A 249 -12.63 7.62 12.99
CA LEU A 249 -11.16 7.67 13.07
C LEU A 249 -10.52 6.28 13.15
N LYS A 250 -11.27 5.22 13.43
CA LYS A 250 -10.73 3.85 13.51
C LYS A 250 -9.92 3.44 12.29
N PRO A 251 -10.39 3.68 11.04
CA PRO A 251 -9.59 3.34 9.87
C PRO A 251 -8.25 4.08 9.83
N LEU A 252 -8.19 5.33 10.32
CA LEU A 252 -6.95 6.12 10.36
C LEU A 252 -5.98 5.57 11.42
N ILE A 253 -6.51 5.24 12.61
CA ILE A 253 -5.71 4.69 13.71
C ILE A 253 -5.07 3.35 13.33
N GLU A 254 -5.73 2.56 12.49
CA GLU A 254 -5.19 1.31 11.92
C GLU A 254 -4.22 1.57 10.76
N ARG A 255 -4.57 2.47 9.83
CA ARG A 255 -3.83 2.72 8.58
C ARG A 255 -2.50 3.39 8.78
N VAL A 256 -2.45 4.42 9.63
CA VAL A 256 -1.21 5.17 9.86
C VAL A 256 -0.05 4.25 10.30
N PRO A 257 -0.19 3.38 11.32
CA PRO A 257 0.87 2.45 11.68
C PRO A 257 1.16 1.40 10.59
N ALA A 258 0.13 0.88 9.91
CA ALA A 258 0.29 -0.12 8.87
C ALA A 258 1.04 0.41 7.63
N THR A 259 0.79 1.66 7.24
CA THR A 259 1.53 2.35 6.16
C THR A 259 2.99 2.57 6.56
N ARG A 260 3.25 2.92 7.83
CA ARG A 260 4.59 3.25 8.30
C ARG A 260 5.49 2.03 8.51
N PHE A 261 4.95 0.96 9.11
CA PHE A 261 5.74 -0.21 9.53
C PHE A 261 5.36 -1.51 8.80
N GLY A 262 4.41 -1.45 7.87
CA GLY A 262 3.85 -2.61 7.17
C GLY A 262 2.66 -3.23 7.93
N HIS A 263 1.67 -3.72 7.17
CA HIS A 263 0.45 -4.33 7.73
C HIS A 263 0.72 -5.51 8.68
N ARG A 264 1.78 -6.29 8.42
CA ARG A 264 2.17 -7.44 9.25
C ARG A 264 2.63 -7.05 10.66
N SER A 265 3.00 -5.79 10.84
CA SER A 265 3.44 -5.23 12.11
C SER A 265 2.25 -4.79 12.97
N VAL A 266 1.02 -4.87 12.46
CA VAL A 266 -0.20 -4.44 13.15
C VAL A 266 -1.13 -5.63 13.44
N GLU A 267 -1.53 -5.74 14.70
CA GLU A 267 -2.58 -6.64 15.19
C GLU A 267 -3.75 -5.83 15.74
N LEU A 268 -4.96 -6.36 15.58
CA LEU A 268 -6.19 -5.77 16.08
C LEU A 268 -6.62 -6.49 17.35
N LEU A 269 -6.89 -5.73 18.41
CA LEU A 269 -7.43 -6.22 19.68
C LEU A 269 -8.89 -5.77 19.82
N ASP A 270 -9.81 -6.72 19.91
CA ASP A 270 -11.24 -6.43 19.98
C ASP A 270 -11.93 -7.18 21.12
N GLN A 271 -13.06 -6.65 21.58
CA GLN A 271 -14.03 -7.36 22.40
C GLN A 271 -15.40 -7.26 21.70
N PRO A 272 -15.80 -8.28 20.94
CA PRO A 272 -16.91 -8.17 19.97
C PRO A 272 -18.27 -7.94 20.64
N GLU A 273 -18.47 -8.49 21.84
CA GLU A 273 -19.70 -8.32 22.62
C GLU A 273 -19.39 -7.99 24.09
N ARG A 274 -20.29 -7.27 24.77
CA ARG A 274 -20.13 -6.97 26.21
C ARG A 274 -20.14 -8.28 27.01
N GLY A 275 -18.99 -8.60 27.60
CA GLY A 275 -18.81 -9.82 28.40
C GLY A 275 -18.29 -11.03 27.62
N ALA A 276 -18.07 -10.89 26.30
CA ALA A 276 -17.28 -11.87 25.54
C ALA A 276 -15.79 -11.71 25.83
N ASP A 277 -15.02 -12.76 25.56
CA ASP A 277 -13.57 -12.70 25.67
C ASP A 277 -12.97 -11.77 24.62
N ALA A 278 -11.87 -11.09 24.99
CA ALA A 278 -11.12 -10.28 24.05
C ALA A 278 -10.34 -11.18 23.07
N ILE A 279 -10.36 -10.81 21.79
CA ILE A 279 -9.74 -11.57 20.70
C ILE A 279 -8.71 -10.72 19.96
N THR A 280 -7.80 -11.40 19.28
CA THR A 280 -6.73 -10.79 18.48
C THR A 280 -6.82 -11.28 17.04
N SER A 281 -6.72 -10.37 16.08
CA SER A 281 -6.68 -10.72 14.65
C SER A 281 -5.57 -9.95 13.93
N ALA A 282 -4.99 -10.55 12.90
CA ALA A 282 -4.04 -9.85 12.05
C ALA A 282 -4.75 -8.80 11.19
N LEU A 283 -4.11 -7.66 10.96
CA LEU A 283 -4.64 -6.67 10.03
C LEU A 283 -4.45 -7.15 8.58
N SER A 284 -5.56 -7.48 7.91
CA SER A 284 -5.58 -7.93 6.52
C SER A 284 -6.40 -6.98 5.63
N TYR A 285 -5.71 -6.03 5.00
CA TYR A 285 -6.31 -5.15 3.99
C TYR A 285 -6.71 -5.90 2.73
N ALA A 286 -5.99 -6.97 2.42
CA ALA A 286 -6.33 -7.89 1.35
C ALA A 286 -7.67 -8.58 1.59
N GLU A 287 -8.28 -8.56 2.78
CA GLU A 287 -9.61 -9.10 3.08
C GLU A 287 -10.73 -8.05 3.05
N ARG A 288 -10.39 -6.75 3.07
CA ARG A 288 -11.38 -5.67 3.13
C ARG A 288 -11.91 -5.35 1.74
N VAL A 289 -13.21 -5.54 1.55
CA VAL A 289 -13.91 -5.28 0.27
C VAL A 289 -13.64 -3.86 -0.25
N ALA A 290 -13.74 -2.82 0.59
CA ALA A 290 -13.54 -1.44 0.16
C ALA A 290 -12.14 -1.16 -0.39
N GLU A 291 -11.11 -1.79 0.16
CA GLU A 291 -9.73 -1.59 -0.29
C GLU A 291 -9.40 -2.41 -1.53
N ARG A 292 -9.98 -3.63 -1.64
CA ARG A 292 -9.96 -4.40 -2.89
C ARG A 292 -10.57 -3.60 -4.03
N GLU A 293 -11.74 -3.01 -3.81
CA GLU A 293 -12.44 -2.19 -4.80
C GLU A 293 -11.67 -0.91 -5.13
N THR A 294 -11.02 -0.29 -4.15
CA THR A 294 -10.18 0.90 -4.39
C THR A 294 -8.96 0.55 -5.26
N LEU A 295 -8.28 -0.56 -4.97
CA LEU A 295 -7.16 -1.03 -5.79
C LEU A 295 -7.61 -1.40 -7.21
N ARG A 296 -8.77 -2.07 -7.34
CA ARG A 296 -9.38 -2.40 -8.62
C ARG A 296 -9.70 -1.14 -9.41
N PHE A 297 -10.35 -0.15 -8.80
CA PHE A 297 -10.65 1.14 -9.40
C PHE A 297 -9.38 1.85 -9.92
N HIS A 298 -8.33 1.97 -9.11
CA HIS A 298 -7.08 2.58 -9.56
C HIS A 298 -6.38 1.76 -10.66
N CYS A 299 -6.51 0.44 -10.66
CA CYS A 299 -6.00 -0.39 -11.75
C CYS A 299 -6.75 -0.12 -13.06
N VAL A 300 -8.08 0.02 -13.01
CA VAL A 300 -8.92 0.40 -14.16
C VAL A 300 -8.51 1.77 -14.71
N GLU A 301 -8.32 2.76 -13.83
CA GLU A 301 -7.88 4.10 -14.23
C GLU A 301 -6.49 4.09 -14.85
N ALA A 302 -5.54 3.34 -14.28
CA ALA A 302 -4.20 3.18 -14.84
C ALA A 302 -4.25 2.57 -16.26
N LEU A 303 -5.06 1.51 -16.46
CA LEU A 303 -5.26 0.89 -17.78
C LEU A 303 -5.88 1.87 -18.80
N ARG A 304 -6.86 2.69 -18.39
CA ARG A 304 -7.49 3.71 -19.25
C ARG A 304 -6.50 4.80 -19.67
N GLN A 305 -5.59 5.15 -18.77
CA GLN A 305 -4.57 6.18 -18.99
C GLN A 305 -3.35 5.64 -19.75
N GLY A 306 -3.26 4.33 -19.99
CA GLY A 306 -2.08 3.70 -20.59
C GLY A 306 -0.90 3.55 -19.63
N ASP A 307 -1.11 3.71 -18.32
CA ASP A 307 -0.12 3.40 -17.28
C ASP A 307 -0.12 1.89 -16.97
N TYR A 308 0.40 1.12 -17.92
CA TYR A 308 0.40 -0.35 -17.84
C TYR A 308 1.32 -0.88 -16.73
N ALA A 309 2.42 -0.17 -16.42
CA ALA A 309 3.29 -0.51 -15.29
C ALA A 309 2.60 -0.28 -13.94
N GLY A 310 1.90 0.85 -13.77
CA GLY A 310 1.07 1.13 -12.61
C GLY A 310 -0.02 0.09 -12.42
N ALA A 311 -0.74 -0.27 -13.50
CA ALA A 311 -1.74 -1.33 -13.49
C ALA A 311 -1.17 -2.69 -13.04
N TYR A 312 -0.03 -3.11 -13.61
CA TYR A 312 0.65 -4.36 -13.20
C TYR A 312 1.08 -4.31 -11.72
N GLY A 313 1.62 -3.18 -11.27
CA GLY A 313 2.05 -2.97 -9.89
C GLY A 313 0.89 -3.04 -8.89
N LEU A 314 -0.27 -2.47 -9.24
CA LEU A 314 -1.49 -2.56 -8.44
C LEU A 314 -2.03 -3.98 -8.40
N ALA A 315 -2.11 -4.67 -9.54
CA ALA A 315 -2.54 -6.06 -9.62
C ALA A 315 -1.63 -6.99 -8.79
N ARG A 316 -0.32 -6.74 -8.75
CA ARG A 316 0.62 -7.51 -7.92
C ARG A 316 0.32 -7.43 -6.42
N ARG A 317 -0.32 -6.36 -5.94
CA ARG A 317 -0.71 -6.22 -4.52
C ARG A 317 -1.96 -7.01 -4.15
N SER A 318 -2.68 -7.53 -5.14
CA SER A 318 -3.94 -8.28 -5.00
C SER A 318 -3.82 -9.66 -5.65
N SER A 319 -2.71 -10.38 -5.42
CA SER A 319 -2.35 -11.61 -6.13
C SER A 319 -3.41 -12.71 -6.14
N ASP A 320 -4.29 -12.72 -5.15
CA ASP A 320 -5.26 -13.78 -4.91
C ASP A 320 -6.58 -13.54 -5.66
N HIS A 321 -6.71 -12.41 -6.37
CA HIS A 321 -7.92 -12.06 -7.12
C HIS A 321 -7.83 -12.46 -8.61
N PRO A 322 -8.93 -12.96 -9.20
CA PRO A 322 -8.96 -13.32 -10.62
C PRO A 322 -8.59 -12.16 -11.55
N TRP A 323 -9.17 -10.97 -11.34
CA TRP A 323 -8.87 -9.79 -12.17
C TRP A 323 -7.39 -9.40 -12.11
N ALA A 324 -6.76 -9.51 -10.94
CA ALA A 324 -5.37 -9.16 -10.73
C ALA A 324 -4.44 -10.17 -11.40
N THR A 325 -4.79 -11.46 -11.37
CA THR A 325 -4.07 -12.49 -12.12
C THR A 325 -4.17 -12.25 -13.61
N GLU A 326 -5.35 -11.93 -14.14
CA GLU A 326 -5.54 -11.62 -15.56
C GLU A 326 -4.66 -10.45 -16.02
N VAL A 327 -4.64 -9.34 -15.27
CA VAL A 327 -3.80 -8.18 -15.58
C VAL A 327 -2.32 -8.56 -15.62
N ARG A 328 -1.84 -9.30 -14.61
CA ARG A 328 -0.43 -9.73 -14.55
C ARG A 328 -0.08 -10.67 -15.69
N GLU A 329 -0.92 -11.64 -15.98
CA GLU A 329 -0.66 -12.61 -17.04
C GLU A 329 -0.59 -11.94 -18.41
N ARG A 330 -1.49 -10.99 -18.68
CA ARG A 330 -1.57 -10.31 -19.97
C ARG A 330 -0.52 -9.24 -20.19
N LEU A 331 -0.27 -8.41 -19.18
CA LEU A 331 0.71 -7.33 -19.27
C LEU A 331 2.14 -7.82 -19.05
N GLY A 332 2.34 -8.94 -18.36
CA GLY A 332 3.68 -9.42 -17.98
C GLY A 332 4.63 -9.51 -19.17
N SER A 333 4.25 -10.21 -20.23
CA SER A 333 5.09 -10.35 -21.44
C SER A 333 5.36 -9.02 -22.16
N LEU A 334 4.43 -8.06 -22.11
CA LEU A 334 4.60 -6.72 -22.70
C LEU A 334 5.54 -5.82 -21.87
N LEU A 335 5.59 -6.04 -20.57
CA LEU A 335 6.41 -5.30 -19.62
C LEU A 335 7.70 -6.04 -19.23
N GLU A 336 7.95 -7.21 -19.82
CA GLU A 336 9.09 -8.08 -19.53
C GLU A 336 9.11 -8.60 -18.08
N PHE A 337 7.93 -8.73 -17.48
CA PHE A 337 7.71 -9.38 -16.19
C PHE A 337 7.11 -10.79 -16.38
N PRO A 338 7.06 -11.61 -15.31
CA PRO A 338 6.36 -12.89 -15.38
C PRO A 338 4.91 -12.71 -15.85
N GLY A 339 4.52 -13.50 -16.85
CA GLY A 339 3.21 -13.48 -17.47
C GLY A 339 3.05 -14.58 -18.51
N ARG A 340 1.87 -14.63 -19.14
CA ARG A 340 1.54 -15.61 -20.17
C ARG A 340 2.05 -15.14 -21.53
N ALA A 341 2.45 -16.08 -22.39
CA ALA A 341 2.71 -15.77 -23.79
C ALA A 341 1.45 -15.18 -24.45
N ILE A 342 1.62 -14.09 -25.19
CA ILE A 342 0.51 -13.42 -25.87
C ILE A 342 0.12 -14.26 -27.08
N CYS A 343 -1.16 -14.61 -27.18
CA CYS A 343 -1.70 -15.30 -28.34
C CYS A 343 -2.79 -14.44 -29.00
N LEU A 344 -2.65 -14.20 -30.30
CA LEU A 344 -3.66 -13.54 -31.14
C LEU A 344 -4.21 -14.56 -32.14
N GLY A 345 -5.53 -14.71 -32.22
CA GLY A 345 -6.16 -15.73 -33.08
C GLY A 345 -5.76 -17.17 -32.73
N GLY A 346 -5.39 -17.44 -31.47
CA GLY A 346 -4.92 -18.76 -31.01
C GLY A 346 -3.45 -19.06 -31.31
N GLN A 347 -2.74 -18.18 -32.02
CA GLN A 347 -1.32 -18.35 -32.34
C GLN A 347 -0.47 -17.46 -31.43
N PRO A 348 0.68 -17.95 -30.92
CA PRO A 348 1.60 -17.12 -30.14
C PRO A 348 2.14 -15.99 -31.02
N LEU A 349 2.29 -14.82 -30.44
CA LEU A 349 2.82 -13.66 -31.14
C LEU A 349 4.25 -13.94 -31.61
N ALA A 350 4.54 -13.63 -32.88
CA ALA A 350 5.88 -13.77 -33.42
C ALA A 350 6.87 -12.86 -32.63
N PRO A 351 8.12 -13.29 -32.39
CA PRO A 351 9.05 -12.54 -31.55
C PRO A 351 9.28 -11.08 -31.97
N PHE A 352 9.33 -10.80 -33.28
CA PHE A 352 9.46 -9.42 -33.78
C PHE A 352 8.24 -8.56 -33.42
N ALA A 353 7.03 -9.13 -33.53
CA ALA A 353 5.80 -8.44 -33.17
C ALA A 353 5.70 -8.20 -31.67
N LEU A 354 6.15 -9.15 -30.84
CA LEU A 354 6.26 -8.97 -29.39
C LEU A 354 7.23 -7.83 -29.03
N HIS A 355 8.43 -7.82 -29.61
CA HIS A 355 9.39 -6.75 -29.34
C HIS A 355 8.89 -5.39 -29.81
N ALA A 356 8.18 -5.32 -30.93
CA ALA A 356 7.55 -4.08 -31.37
C ALA A 356 6.48 -3.59 -30.38
N CYS A 357 5.65 -4.49 -29.86
CA CYS A 357 4.68 -4.15 -28.80
C CYS A 357 5.39 -3.70 -27.53
N GLN A 358 6.53 -4.28 -27.17
CA GLN A 358 7.34 -3.85 -26.02
C GLN A 358 7.92 -2.44 -26.24
N VAL A 359 8.43 -2.12 -27.43
CA VAL A 359 8.86 -0.76 -27.78
C VAL A 359 7.70 0.23 -27.65
N GLU A 360 6.55 -0.10 -28.22
CA GLU A 360 5.34 0.73 -28.13
C GLU A 360 4.88 0.96 -26.69
N MET A 361 4.87 -0.11 -25.89
CA MET A 361 4.49 -0.09 -24.47
C MET A 361 5.38 0.86 -23.66
N ARG A 362 6.70 0.81 -23.90
CA ARG A 362 7.68 1.71 -23.26
C ARG A 362 7.43 3.17 -23.62
N LEU A 363 7.10 3.45 -24.89
CA LEU A 363 6.80 4.80 -25.36
C LEU A 363 5.49 5.34 -24.77
N CYS A 364 4.46 4.51 -24.60
CA CYS A 364 3.22 4.89 -23.91
C CYS A 364 3.50 5.36 -22.48
N MET A 365 4.45 4.71 -21.79
CA MET A 365 4.88 5.06 -20.43
C MET A 365 5.91 6.20 -20.36
N GLY A 366 6.32 6.77 -21.51
CA GLY A 366 7.37 7.79 -21.59
C GLY A 366 8.80 7.27 -21.37
N ASP A 367 9.01 5.95 -21.34
CA ASP A 367 10.32 5.30 -21.19
C ASP A 367 11.07 5.23 -22.53
N ILE A 368 11.57 6.38 -22.98
CA ILE A 368 12.32 6.52 -24.25
C ILE A 368 13.60 5.68 -24.24
N VAL A 369 14.27 5.56 -23.08
CA VAL A 369 15.51 4.79 -22.93
C VAL A 369 15.23 3.30 -23.09
N GLY A 370 14.21 2.78 -22.42
CA GLY A 370 13.78 1.39 -22.56
C GLY A 370 13.32 1.07 -23.98
N ALA A 371 12.58 1.99 -24.62
CA ALA A 371 12.18 1.86 -26.02
C ALA A 371 13.41 1.73 -26.95
N LEU A 372 14.41 2.60 -26.79
CA LEU A 372 15.66 2.56 -27.57
C LEU A 372 16.42 1.24 -27.39
N LEU A 373 16.55 0.75 -26.15
CA LEU A 373 17.24 -0.53 -25.88
C LEU A 373 16.53 -1.72 -26.54
N ARG A 374 15.21 -1.63 -26.72
CA ARG A 374 14.37 -2.67 -27.34
C ARG A 374 14.33 -2.62 -28.87
N LEU A 375 14.77 -1.54 -29.52
CA LEU A 375 14.86 -1.47 -30.98
C LEU A 375 15.81 -2.52 -31.57
N GLY A 376 16.94 -2.79 -30.90
CA GLY A 376 17.90 -3.83 -31.33
C GLY A 376 17.26 -5.23 -31.42
N PRO A 377 16.70 -5.76 -30.31
CA PRO A 377 15.98 -7.04 -30.31
C PRO A 377 14.81 -7.12 -31.31
N PHE A 378 14.07 -6.02 -31.49
CA PHE A 378 13.01 -5.93 -32.51
C PHE A 378 13.57 -6.16 -33.92
N ILE A 379 14.59 -5.39 -34.28
CA ILE A 379 15.25 -5.45 -35.58
C ILE A 379 15.84 -6.84 -35.83
N GLU A 380 16.55 -7.38 -34.84
CA GLU A 380 17.17 -8.71 -34.91
C GLU A 380 16.11 -9.81 -35.13
N SER A 381 15.01 -9.74 -34.40
CA SER A 381 13.90 -10.69 -34.55
C SER A 381 13.19 -10.55 -35.88
N ALA A 382 13.09 -9.34 -36.44
CA ALA A 382 12.56 -9.13 -37.79
C ALA A 382 13.47 -9.74 -38.86
N VAL A 383 14.79 -9.61 -38.72
CA VAL A 383 15.77 -10.28 -39.58
C VAL A 383 15.59 -11.79 -39.52
N TRP A 384 15.56 -12.38 -38.32
CA TRP A 384 15.38 -13.82 -38.16
C TRP A 384 14.03 -14.31 -38.70
N ASN A 385 12.98 -13.50 -38.61
CA ASN A 385 11.69 -13.84 -39.19
C ASN A 385 11.76 -13.91 -40.73
N LEU A 386 12.46 -12.97 -41.37
CA LEU A 386 12.69 -13.00 -42.81
C LEU A 386 13.53 -14.22 -43.22
N ILE A 387 14.66 -14.46 -42.55
CA ILE A 387 15.51 -15.63 -42.83
C ILE A 387 14.69 -16.92 -42.70
N ALA A 388 13.87 -17.05 -41.66
CA ALA A 388 13.04 -18.24 -41.44
C ALA A 388 11.96 -18.47 -42.50
N SER A 389 11.47 -17.39 -43.10
CA SER A 389 10.44 -17.44 -44.14
C SER A 389 11.02 -17.47 -45.56
N ASP A 390 12.34 -17.40 -45.72
CA ASP A 390 12.99 -17.37 -47.04
C ASP A 390 12.86 -18.73 -47.72
N ALA A 391 12.36 -18.72 -48.97
CA ALA A 391 12.09 -19.94 -49.71
C ALA A 391 13.35 -20.80 -49.96
N ARG A 392 14.53 -20.18 -50.09
CA ARG A 392 15.80 -20.90 -50.26
C ARG A 392 16.19 -21.62 -48.97
N ILE A 393 16.00 -20.98 -47.82
CA ILE A 393 16.24 -21.57 -46.50
C ILE A 393 15.28 -22.73 -46.24
N GLN A 394 13.99 -22.55 -46.54
CA GLN A 394 12.98 -23.60 -46.41
C GLN A 394 13.26 -24.79 -47.34
N ALA A 395 13.68 -24.52 -48.59
CA ALA A 395 14.04 -25.56 -49.56
C ALA A 395 15.25 -26.38 -49.13
N LEU A 396 16.21 -25.78 -48.42
CA LEU A 396 17.39 -26.47 -47.89
C LEU A 396 17.09 -27.28 -46.63
N GLY A 397 15.93 -27.10 -46.00
CA GLY A 397 15.57 -27.81 -44.75
C GLY A 397 16.51 -27.52 -43.58
N VAL A 398 17.25 -26.40 -43.63
CA VAL A 398 18.18 -26.02 -42.56
C VAL A 398 17.42 -25.50 -41.33
N SER A 399 17.93 -25.83 -40.16
CA SER A 399 17.39 -25.37 -38.88
C SER A 399 18.02 -24.05 -38.47
N LEU A 400 17.23 -23.17 -37.88
CA LEU A 400 17.68 -21.86 -37.38
C LEU A 400 18.09 -22.00 -35.92
N ASP A 401 19.30 -21.57 -35.60
CA ASP A 401 19.77 -21.44 -34.23
C ASP A 401 20.02 -19.96 -33.93
N ARG A 402 18.93 -19.30 -33.50
CA ARG A 402 18.92 -17.87 -33.20
C ARG A 402 19.85 -17.50 -32.04
N ALA A 403 19.98 -18.38 -31.05
CA ALA A 403 20.82 -18.14 -29.87
C ALA A 403 22.32 -18.09 -30.21
N ASN A 404 22.73 -18.84 -31.24
CA ASN A 404 24.11 -18.87 -31.72
C ASN A 404 24.29 -18.13 -33.05
N GLU A 405 23.31 -17.31 -33.44
CA GLU A 405 23.27 -16.57 -34.70
C GLU A 405 23.66 -17.39 -35.94
N SER A 406 23.10 -18.60 -36.07
CA SER A 406 23.56 -19.56 -37.07
C SER A 406 22.45 -20.37 -37.74
N LEU A 407 22.80 -20.96 -38.89
CA LEU A 407 22.02 -21.96 -39.61
C LEU A 407 22.72 -23.32 -39.47
N THR A 408 21.95 -24.37 -39.20
CA THR A 408 22.46 -25.74 -39.03
C THR A 408 21.82 -26.66 -40.05
N GLY A 409 22.64 -27.48 -40.73
CA GLY A 409 22.19 -28.46 -41.73
C GLY A 409 22.99 -28.37 -43.03
N ALA A 410 22.83 -29.32 -43.94
CA ALA A 410 23.65 -29.38 -45.15
C ALA A 410 23.29 -28.27 -46.16
N ILE A 411 24.25 -27.38 -46.46
CA ILE A 411 24.13 -26.37 -47.52
C ILE A 411 25.20 -26.68 -48.58
N PRO A 412 24.85 -26.84 -49.87
CA PRO A 412 25.82 -27.06 -50.93
C PRO A 412 26.88 -25.94 -50.98
N ASN A 413 28.16 -26.28 -51.14
CA ASN A 413 29.26 -25.31 -51.13
C ASN A 413 29.22 -24.30 -52.31
N ASP A 414 28.49 -24.63 -53.37
CA ASP A 414 28.23 -23.80 -54.55
C ASP A 414 26.90 -23.04 -54.48
N HIS A 415 26.16 -23.16 -53.37
CA HIS A 415 24.89 -22.48 -53.17
C HIS A 415 25.06 -20.95 -53.16
N ALA A 416 24.05 -20.24 -53.66
CA ALA A 416 24.05 -18.77 -53.77
C ALA A 416 24.36 -18.04 -52.44
N LEU A 417 24.05 -18.68 -51.30
CA LEU A 417 24.34 -18.17 -49.95
C LEU A 417 25.85 -18.02 -49.65
N PHE A 418 26.72 -18.71 -50.40
CA PHE A 418 28.18 -18.61 -50.30
C PHE A 418 28.83 -17.78 -51.43
N SER A 419 28.04 -17.12 -52.28
CA SER A 419 28.58 -16.49 -53.50
C SER A 419 29.67 -15.44 -53.21
N ARG A 420 30.68 -15.39 -54.10
CA ARG A 420 31.95 -14.65 -53.88
C ARG A 420 31.82 -13.12 -53.86
N GLN A 421 30.73 -12.53 -54.37
CA GLN A 421 30.58 -11.07 -54.43
C GLN A 421 30.30 -10.46 -53.05
N THR A 422 29.67 -11.24 -52.15
CA THR A 422 29.51 -10.93 -50.72
C THR A 422 29.27 -12.26 -49.99
N PRO A 423 30.28 -12.89 -49.36
CA PRO A 423 30.06 -14.12 -48.58
C PRO A 423 29.31 -13.77 -47.29
N LEU A 424 28.09 -14.27 -47.17
CA LEU A 424 27.10 -13.84 -46.17
C LEU A 424 26.90 -14.84 -45.03
N LEU A 425 27.31 -16.09 -45.26
CA LEU A 425 27.53 -17.09 -44.22
C LEU A 425 29.03 -17.27 -44.01
N GLU A 426 29.47 -17.27 -42.76
CA GLU A 426 30.84 -17.70 -42.45
C GLU A 426 30.92 -19.22 -42.59
N ILE A 427 31.72 -19.67 -43.56
CA ILE A 427 32.09 -21.08 -43.66
C ILE A 427 32.89 -21.41 -42.40
N PRO A 428 32.45 -22.38 -41.57
CA PRO A 428 33.14 -22.71 -40.33
C PRO A 428 34.59 -23.12 -40.63
N LYS A 429 35.57 -22.43 -40.02
CA LYS A 429 37.00 -22.75 -40.19
C LYS A 429 37.37 -24.17 -39.74
N LYS A 430 36.52 -24.83 -38.94
CA LYS A 430 36.60 -26.23 -38.51
C LYS A 430 35.19 -26.76 -38.21
N SER A 431 34.55 -27.46 -39.14
CA SER A 431 33.41 -28.34 -38.84
C SER A 431 33.79 -29.79 -39.15
N LEU A 432 34.47 -30.43 -38.18
CA LEU A 432 34.63 -31.88 -38.07
C LEU A 432 33.41 -32.42 -37.31
N GLY A 433 32.31 -32.66 -38.02
CA GLY A 433 31.08 -33.19 -37.42
C GLY A 433 29.97 -33.38 -38.45
N SER A 434 29.01 -34.26 -38.15
CA SER A 434 27.90 -34.66 -39.02
C SER A 434 26.85 -33.57 -39.27
N ASP A 435 26.93 -32.42 -38.58
CA ASP A 435 26.05 -31.25 -38.78
C ASP A 435 26.88 -29.96 -38.94
N PRO A 436 26.99 -29.39 -40.15
CA PRO A 436 27.68 -28.13 -40.35
C PRO A 436 26.83 -26.96 -39.85
N ARG A 437 27.46 -26.04 -39.12
CA ARG A 437 26.88 -24.80 -38.58
C ARG A 437 27.50 -23.59 -39.29
N TYR A 438 26.66 -22.69 -39.79
CA TYR A 438 27.06 -21.50 -40.55
C TYR A 438 26.62 -20.24 -39.81
N SER A 439 27.56 -19.37 -39.44
CA SER A 439 27.23 -18.10 -38.77
C SER A 439 26.74 -17.07 -39.79
N VAL A 440 25.71 -16.32 -39.43
CA VAL A 440 25.17 -15.23 -40.26
C VAL A 440 25.96 -13.95 -40.00
N ARG A 441 26.64 -13.42 -41.01
CA ARG A 441 27.46 -12.21 -40.86
C ARG A 441 26.64 -10.95 -40.63
N ASN A 442 27.15 -10.07 -39.77
CA ASN A 442 26.74 -8.65 -39.66
C ASN A 442 25.22 -8.44 -39.52
N LEU A 443 24.54 -9.30 -38.76
CA LEU A 443 23.08 -9.41 -38.64
C LEU A 443 22.38 -8.07 -38.36
N THR A 444 23.05 -7.17 -37.64
CA THR A 444 22.54 -5.85 -37.24
C THR A 444 23.34 -4.65 -37.78
N PHE A 445 24.43 -4.87 -38.54
CA PHE A 445 25.29 -3.77 -39.05
C PHE A 445 25.20 -3.63 -40.57
N GLU A 446 25.31 -4.72 -41.32
CA GLU A 446 25.28 -4.68 -42.80
C GLU A 446 23.97 -5.21 -43.40
N TRP A 447 23.11 -5.79 -42.56
CA TRP A 447 21.89 -6.53 -42.93
C TRP A 447 22.20 -7.71 -43.85
N PRO A 448 21.42 -8.78 -43.84
CA PRO A 448 21.60 -9.83 -44.83
C PRO A 448 21.08 -9.31 -46.18
N LYS A 449 21.94 -8.58 -46.92
CA LYS A 449 21.62 -7.96 -48.24
C LYS A 449 21.07 -8.98 -49.25
N TRP A 450 21.38 -10.27 -49.07
CA TRP A 450 20.86 -11.37 -49.89
C TRP A 450 19.35 -11.58 -49.77
N LEU A 451 18.68 -11.07 -48.73
CA LEU A 451 17.22 -11.10 -48.62
C LEU A 451 16.53 -10.22 -49.69
N VAL A 452 17.28 -9.35 -50.39
CA VAL A 452 16.81 -8.48 -51.48
C VAL A 452 16.91 -9.16 -52.86
N GLU A 453 17.58 -10.32 -52.96
CA GLU A 453 17.80 -11.01 -54.23
C GLU A 453 16.49 -11.50 -54.90
N PRO A 454 16.44 -11.51 -56.25
CA PRO A 454 15.19 -11.54 -57.01
C PRO A 454 14.38 -12.84 -56.91
N GLU A 455 14.99 -13.96 -56.53
CA GLU A 455 14.33 -15.28 -56.54
C GLU A 455 13.56 -15.63 -55.25
N GLY A 456 13.63 -14.79 -54.21
CA GLY A 456 13.20 -15.14 -52.85
C GLY A 456 11.79 -14.73 -52.41
N GLY A 457 10.97 -14.04 -53.21
CA GLY A 457 9.62 -13.58 -52.80
C GLY A 457 9.57 -12.53 -51.66
N GLN A 458 10.69 -12.29 -50.98
CA GLN A 458 10.80 -11.44 -49.78
C GLN A 458 11.43 -10.07 -50.01
N ARG A 459 11.82 -9.77 -51.24
CA ARG A 459 12.53 -8.54 -51.60
C ARG A 459 11.87 -7.28 -51.04
N SER A 460 10.54 -7.19 -51.09
CA SER A 460 9.83 -6.01 -50.58
C SER A 460 9.89 -5.87 -49.05
N ALA A 461 9.81 -6.98 -48.31
CA ALA A 461 9.94 -6.98 -46.85
C ALA A 461 11.38 -6.70 -46.41
N ALA A 462 12.36 -7.24 -47.13
CA ALA A 462 13.78 -6.97 -46.91
C ALA A 462 14.12 -5.49 -47.14
N LEU A 463 13.59 -4.88 -48.21
CA LEU A 463 13.76 -3.44 -48.47
C LEU A 463 13.13 -2.59 -47.36
N ALA A 464 11.92 -2.91 -46.91
CA ALA A 464 11.27 -2.19 -45.81
C ALA A 464 12.07 -2.31 -44.49
N LEU A 465 12.65 -3.48 -44.21
CA LEU A 465 13.53 -3.64 -43.05
C LEU A 465 14.82 -2.82 -43.20
N ILE A 466 15.41 -2.79 -44.40
CA ILE A 466 16.57 -1.94 -44.69
C ILE A 466 16.25 -0.48 -44.39
N ASP A 467 15.06 0.03 -44.73
CA ASP A 467 14.69 1.41 -44.43
C ASP A 467 14.63 1.71 -42.92
N VAL A 468 14.03 0.81 -42.13
CA VAL A 468 14.04 0.90 -40.65
C VAL A 468 15.46 0.93 -40.11
N CYS A 469 16.32 0.13 -40.71
CA CYS A 469 17.69 -0.02 -40.29
C CYS A 469 18.59 1.16 -40.68
N VAL A 470 18.35 1.72 -41.87
CA VAL A 470 18.94 2.99 -42.28
C VAL A 470 18.55 4.06 -41.28
N ALA A 471 17.26 4.16 -40.89
CA ALA A 471 16.81 5.10 -39.86
C ALA A 471 17.52 4.89 -38.50
N TYR A 472 17.74 3.63 -38.09
CA TYR A 472 18.43 3.29 -36.85
C TYR A 472 19.93 3.61 -36.84
N ASN A 473 20.59 3.60 -38.00
CA ASN A 473 22.01 3.90 -38.16
C ASN A 473 22.28 5.31 -38.75
N ARG A 474 21.24 6.08 -39.09
CA ARG A 474 21.37 7.35 -39.80
C ARG A 474 22.08 8.38 -38.93
N GLU A 475 23.24 8.84 -39.38
CA GLU A 475 23.91 10.01 -38.79
C GLU A 475 23.32 11.29 -39.39
N ARG A 476 22.75 12.14 -38.53
CA ARG A 476 22.35 13.51 -38.86
C ARG A 476 22.81 14.38 -37.69
N GLU A 477 23.82 15.21 -37.93
CA GLU A 477 24.36 16.21 -36.98
C GLU A 477 24.41 15.73 -35.51
N GLY A 478 25.18 14.66 -35.25
CA GLY A 478 25.33 14.10 -33.91
C GLY A 478 25.27 12.58 -33.88
N LEU A 479 24.91 12.04 -32.72
CA LEU A 479 24.81 10.60 -32.51
C LEU A 479 23.53 10.03 -33.12
N ASN A 480 23.64 8.89 -33.78
CA ASN A 480 22.50 8.11 -34.26
C ASN A 480 21.88 7.24 -33.15
N PRO A 481 20.67 6.67 -33.35
CA PRO A 481 20.02 5.85 -32.34
C PRO A 481 20.89 4.70 -31.83
N ARG A 482 21.58 3.98 -32.73
CA ARG A 482 22.49 2.90 -32.35
C ARG A 482 23.62 3.37 -31.44
N GLN A 483 24.22 4.52 -31.73
CA GLN A 483 25.30 5.09 -30.92
C GLN A 483 24.78 5.45 -29.52
N TYR A 484 23.60 6.07 -29.41
CA TYR A 484 22.96 6.28 -28.11
C TYR A 484 22.71 4.98 -27.35
N ARG A 485 22.21 3.95 -28.04
CA ARG A 485 21.98 2.62 -27.44
C ARG A 485 23.28 2.03 -26.91
N ASN A 486 24.37 2.14 -27.68
CA ASN A 486 25.67 1.61 -27.28
C ASN A 486 26.26 2.36 -26.09
N LEU A 487 26.11 3.70 -26.03
CA LEU A 487 26.52 4.48 -24.87
C LEU A 487 25.73 4.11 -23.61
N LEU A 488 24.42 3.85 -23.74
CA LEU A 488 23.60 3.40 -22.62
C LEU A 488 23.95 1.98 -22.16
N ALA A 489 24.22 1.07 -23.10
CA ALA A 489 24.50 -0.34 -22.80
C ALA A 489 25.92 -0.59 -22.28
N HIS A 490 26.91 0.19 -22.74
CA HIS A 490 28.32 -0.02 -22.42
C HIS A 490 28.91 1.06 -21.48
N GLY A 491 28.09 2.05 -21.11
CA GLY A 491 28.53 3.20 -20.34
C GLY A 491 29.06 4.32 -21.24
N SER A 492 28.98 5.54 -20.72
CA SER A 492 29.55 6.74 -21.35
C SER A 492 30.32 7.52 -20.29
N ASP A 493 31.44 8.12 -20.70
CA ASP A 493 32.22 9.03 -19.85
C ASP A 493 31.49 10.37 -19.61
N GLN A 494 30.37 10.61 -20.28
CA GLN A 494 29.56 11.82 -20.18
C GLN A 494 28.11 11.49 -19.84
N ALA A 495 27.44 12.41 -19.15
CA ALA A 495 26.01 12.29 -18.88
C ALA A 495 25.22 12.34 -20.21
N ILE A 496 24.38 11.33 -20.44
CA ILE A 496 23.54 11.23 -21.63
C ILE A 496 22.24 12.00 -21.39
N ASP A 497 21.97 13.00 -22.22
CA ASP A 497 20.73 13.76 -22.19
C ASP A 497 19.60 12.98 -22.87
N VAL A 498 18.62 12.53 -22.08
CA VAL A 498 17.48 11.73 -22.55
C VAL A 498 16.61 12.49 -23.56
N SER A 499 16.53 13.82 -23.45
CA SER A 499 15.75 14.64 -24.39
C SER A 499 16.30 14.56 -25.82
N LYS A 500 17.63 14.46 -25.96
CA LYS A 500 18.30 14.29 -27.26
C LYS A 500 18.02 12.92 -27.87
N ILE A 501 17.81 11.88 -27.05
CA ILE A 501 17.43 10.56 -27.55
C ILE A 501 16.05 10.60 -28.20
N GLY A 502 15.07 11.24 -27.54
CA GLY A 502 13.72 11.41 -28.08
C GLY A 502 13.73 12.14 -29.42
N GLY A 503 14.41 13.30 -29.48
CA GLY A 503 14.56 14.07 -30.72
C GLY A 503 15.28 13.29 -31.83
N CYS A 504 16.32 12.52 -31.49
CA CYS A 504 17.03 11.65 -32.44
C CYS A 504 16.08 10.62 -33.06
N LEU A 505 15.34 9.85 -32.24
CA LEU A 505 14.40 8.84 -32.70
C LEU A 505 13.28 9.42 -33.58
N GLN A 506 12.75 10.59 -33.23
CA GLN A 506 11.75 11.31 -34.03
C GLN A 506 12.32 11.77 -35.38
N SER A 507 13.50 12.39 -35.37
CA SER A 507 14.15 12.89 -36.58
C SER A 507 14.57 11.79 -37.56
N SER A 508 14.81 10.58 -37.04
CA SER A 508 15.03 9.36 -37.82
C SER A 508 13.73 8.73 -38.35
N GLY A 509 12.56 9.18 -37.90
CA GLY A 509 11.26 8.62 -38.28
C GLY A 509 10.93 7.28 -37.62
N LEU A 510 11.68 6.88 -36.59
CA LEU A 510 11.45 5.61 -35.88
C LEU A 510 10.28 5.71 -34.90
N ILE A 511 10.01 6.90 -34.36
CA ILE A 511 8.85 7.17 -33.50
C ILE A 511 8.17 8.46 -33.95
N ALA A 512 6.85 8.57 -33.79
CA ALA A 512 6.12 9.82 -34.01
C ALA A 512 6.31 10.79 -32.83
N SER A 513 5.95 10.33 -31.63
CA SER A 513 6.11 11.03 -30.35
C SER A 513 6.07 10.00 -29.22
N PRO A 514 6.68 10.26 -28.04
CA PRO A 514 6.39 9.51 -26.82
C PRO A 514 5.09 9.97 -26.15
N GLY A 515 4.50 9.11 -25.31
CA GLY A 515 3.35 9.41 -24.45
C GLY A 515 2.00 9.42 -25.16
N TRP A 516 1.92 8.95 -26.41
CA TRP A 516 0.66 8.77 -27.13
C TRP A 516 0.08 7.38 -26.85
N ARG A 517 -1.17 7.14 -27.29
CA ARG A 517 -1.84 5.86 -27.03
C ARG A 517 -1.13 4.71 -27.74
N PHE A 518 -1.34 3.50 -27.24
CA PHE A 518 -0.77 2.30 -27.85
C PHE A 518 -1.18 2.19 -29.33
N GLY A 519 -0.17 2.09 -30.20
CA GLY A 519 -0.34 2.04 -31.64
C GLY A 519 -0.01 3.35 -32.37
N GLU A 520 0.12 4.46 -31.64
CA GLU A 520 0.31 5.79 -32.21
C GLU A 520 1.77 6.27 -32.16
N ASN A 521 2.66 5.59 -31.41
CA ASN A 521 4.04 6.03 -31.20
C ASN A 521 5.00 5.43 -32.25
N PHE A 522 5.46 4.19 -32.04
CA PHE A 522 6.40 3.45 -32.89
C PHE A 522 5.65 2.68 -33.98
N LEU A 523 4.61 1.94 -33.60
CA LEU A 523 3.73 1.20 -34.52
C LEU A 523 2.98 2.13 -35.48
N GLY A 524 2.81 3.40 -35.09
CA GLY A 524 2.11 4.41 -35.88
C GLY A 524 2.93 4.98 -37.04
N THR A 525 4.24 4.76 -37.06
CA THR A 525 5.13 5.35 -38.07
C THR A 525 5.03 4.67 -39.44
N ASP A 526 5.24 5.43 -40.51
CA ASP A 526 5.17 4.91 -41.88
C ASP A 526 6.21 3.80 -42.14
N LEU A 527 7.41 3.92 -41.54
CA LEU A 527 8.47 2.91 -41.64
C LEU A 527 8.02 1.56 -41.07
N ILE A 528 7.45 1.57 -39.86
CA ILE A 528 7.04 0.34 -39.18
C ILE A 528 5.78 -0.25 -39.81
N LYS A 529 4.81 0.59 -40.19
CA LYS A 529 3.62 0.16 -40.95
C LYS A 529 4.00 -0.51 -42.27
N ALA A 530 4.93 0.07 -43.02
CA ALA A 530 5.40 -0.50 -44.28
C ALA A 530 6.04 -1.88 -44.06
N LEU A 531 6.92 -2.01 -43.05
CA LEU A 531 7.52 -3.31 -42.72
C LEU A 531 6.46 -4.34 -42.32
N PHE A 532 5.50 -3.95 -41.48
CA PHE A 532 4.48 -4.88 -40.95
C PHE A 532 3.52 -5.36 -42.03
N ALA A 533 3.12 -4.49 -42.96
CA ALA A 533 2.34 -4.88 -44.11
C ALA A 533 3.06 -5.92 -44.99
N LYS A 534 4.40 -5.90 -45.04
CA LYS A 534 5.19 -6.91 -45.78
C LYS A 534 5.46 -8.18 -44.98
N LEU A 535 5.42 -8.11 -43.65
CA LEU A 535 5.58 -9.26 -42.75
C LEU A 535 4.26 -9.94 -42.39
N GLY A 536 3.11 -9.46 -42.89
CA GLY A 536 1.78 -9.99 -42.57
C GLY A 536 1.34 -9.67 -41.13
N ALA A 537 1.73 -8.51 -40.61
CA ALA A 537 1.43 -8.04 -39.26
C ALA A 537 0.80 -6.63 -39.25
N ASP A 538 0.15 -6.23 -40.35
CA ASP A 538 -0.52 -4.94 -40.53
C ASP A 538 -1.63 -4.69 -39.49
N ASP A 539 -2.35 -5.74 -39.11
CA ASP A 539 -3.42 -5.65 -38.09
C ASP A 539 -2.91 -5.69 -36.63
N LEU A 540 -1.59 -5.75 -36.40
CA LEU A 540 -1.04 -5.95 -35.05
C LEU A 540 -1.54 -4.89 -34.06
N SER A 541 -1.52 -3.61 -34.45
CA SER A 541 -1.95 -2.53 -33.57
C SER A 541 -3.43 -2.65 -33.20
N VAL A 542 -4.28 -3.05 -34.14
CA VAL A 542 -5.73 -3.21 -33.91
C VAL A 542 -5.97 -4.41 -33.00
N ALA A 543 -5.34 -5.54 -33.29
CA ALA A 543 -5.48 -6.76 -32.49
C ALA A 543 -4.98 -6.57 -31.05
N MET A 544 -3.86 -5.86 -30.87
CA MET A 544 -3.33 -5.55 -29.54
C MET A 544 -4.19 -4.54 -28.78
N ASN A 545 -4.76 -3.54 -29.44
CA ASN A 545 -5.73 -2.66 -28.79
C ASN A 545 -6.98 -3.43 -28.32
N GLY A 546 -7.46 -4.39 -29.12
CA GLY A 546 -8.50 -5.33 -28.69
C GLY A 546 -8.08 -6.15 -27.46
N TYR A 547 -6.85 -6.66 -27.45
CA TYR A 547 -6.29 -7.44 -26.34
C TYR A 547 -6.18 -6.63 -25.03
N LEU A 548 -5.72 -5.38 -25.11
CA LEU A 548 -5.59 -4.47 -23.96
C LEU A 548 -6.97 -4.02 -23.46
N ASN A 549 -7.92 -3.74 -24.36
CA ASN A 549 -9.31 -3.43 -23.98
C ASN A 549 -10.03 -4.63 -23.34
N ASP A 550 -9.81 -5.85 -23.82
CA ASP A 550 -10.33 -7.06 -23.15
C ASP A 550 -9.75 -7.20 -21.74
N SER A 551 -8.48 -6.82 -21.55
CA SER A 551 -7.85 -6.80 -20.22
C SER A 551 -8.55 -5.79 -19.29
N LEU A 552 -8.85 -4.58 -19.78
CA LEU A 552 -9.61 -3.56 -19.06
C LEU A 552 -11.02 -4.06 -18.69
N ASN A 553 -11.76 -4.63 -19.65
CA ASN A 553 -13.13 -5.10 -19.42
C ASN A 553 -13.18 -6.19 -18.35
N ARG A 554 -12.21 -7.12 -18.35
CA ARG A 554 -12.13 -8.17 -17.33
C ARG A 554 -11.89 -7.65 -15.92
N VAL A 555 -11.16 -6.54 -15.78
CA VAL A 555 -10.98 -5.88 -14.48
C VAL A 555 -12.26 -5.16 -14.03
N ILE A 556 -13.05 -4.66 -14.97
CA ILE A 556 -14.33 -4.01 -14.67
C ILE A 556 -15.38 -5.06 -14.26
N GLU A 557 -15.40 -6.21 -14.94
CA GLU A 557 -16.37 -7.29 -14.72
C GLU A 557 -16.13 -8.11 -13.44
N GLY A 558 -14.87 -8.41 -13.13
CA GLY A 558 -14.48 -9.22 -11.96
C GLY A 558 -14.23 -8.40 -10.72
#